data_AF-A0A2N6ECL3-F1
#
_entry.id   AF-A0A2N6ECL3-F1
#
_cell.length_a   1.000
_cell.length_b   1.000
_cell.length_c   1.000
_cell.angle_alpha   90.00
_cell.angle_beta   90.00
_cell.angle_gamma   90.00
#
_symmetry.space_group_name_H-M   'P 1'
#
loop_
_entity.id
_entity.type
_entity.pdbx_description
1 polymer ?
#
loop_
_entity_poly.entity_id
_entity_poly.type
_entity_poly.pdbx_seq_one_letter_code
_entity_poly.pdbx_strand_id
1 'polypeptide(L)'
;MSYTVKTLTGARGSLLLVLLALSVLVRPVASVADPEVNGLLIDQTRTRIGQDLYRHFCTLWGNPNIPIRYNIVIKEIPDARWGSFIAVEVNGRPAYRTTLRPRSGGAEEAAKQAIPRVRGYLRYLIDTNGGQDTEDLKGDGY
;
A
#
# COMPACT_ATOMS: atom_id res chain seq x y z
N MET A 1 15.69 -74.51 3.08
CA MET A 1 14.71 -74.05 4.10
C MET A 1 15.52 -73.57 5.30
N SER A 2 15.45 -72.34 5.82
CA SER A 2 14.40 -71.33 5.82
C SER A 2 15.02 -69.94 6.01
N TYR A 3 14.53 -68.91 5.32
CA TYR A 3 14.87 -67.52 5.63
C TYR A 3 13.82 -66.99 6.62
N THR A 4 14.23 -66.74 7.86
CA THR A 4 13.37 -66.10 8.86
C THR A 4 13.45 -64.59 8.69
N VAL A 5 12.36 -63.99 8.21
CA VAL A 5 12.19 -62.53 8.13
C VAL A 5 11.99 -62.01 9.55
N LYS A 6 13.02 -61.39 10.13
CA LYS A 6 12.91 -60.70 11.43
C LYS A 6 12.06 -59.44 11.25
N THR A 7 10.86 -59.47 11.82
CA THR A 7 9.96 -58.33 11.94
C THR A 7 10.63 -57.21 12.75
N LEU A 8 10.92 -56.07 12.12
CA LEU A 8 11.47 -54.89 12.76
C LEU A 8 10.34 -53.96 13.23
N THR A 9 9.47 -54.45 14.12
CA THR A 9 8.43 -53.63 14.76
C THR A 9 8.92 -53.25 16.16
N GLY A 10 9.92 -52.36 16.21
CA GLY A 10 10.38 -51.72 17.44
C GLY A 10 9.70 -50.37 17.62
N ALA A 11 9.32 -50.02 18.84
CA ALA A 11 8.59 -48.80 19.24
C ALA A 11 9.11 -47.48 18.60
N ARG A 12 10.38 -47.45 18.18
CA ARG A 12 10.99 -46.35 17.40
C ARG A 12 10.36 -46.11 16.03
N GLY A 13 9.95 -47.17 15.32
CA GLY A 13 9.26 -47.06 14.03
C GLY A 13 7.81 -46.58 14.18
N SER A 14 7.14 -46.99 15.25
CA SER A 14 5.79 -46.50 15.59
C SER A 14 5.82 -45.03 16.00
N LEU A 15 6.86 -44.60 16.74
CA LEU A 15 7.04 -43.19 17.12
C LEU A 15 7.27 -42.30 15.89
N LEU A 16 8.09 -42.77 14.94
CA LEU A 16 8.34 -42.06 13.68
C LEU A 16 7.09 -41.97 12.80
N LEU A 17 6.29 -43.03 12.72
CA LEU A 17 5.02 -43.01 11.99
C LEU A 17 3.99 -42.10 12.63
N VAL A 18 3.93 -42.05 13.97
CA VAL A 18 3.04 -41.12 14.68
C VAL A 18 3.49 -39.68 14.49
N LEU A 19 4.79 -39.39 14.53
CA LEU A 19 5.33 -38.05 14.25
C LEU A 19 5.10 -37.62 12.80
N LEU A 20 5.22 -38.56 11.84
CA LEU A 20 4.91 -38.31 10.43
C LEU A 20 3.40 -38.11 10.20
N ALA A 21 2.54 -38.85 10.90
CA ALA A 21 1.10 -38.65 10.83
C ALA A 21 0.66 -37.34 11.49
N LEU A 22 1.35 -36.92 12.56
CA LEU A 22 1.06 -35.68 13.29
C LEU A 22 1.45 -34.44 12.47
N SER A 23 2.54 -34.51 11.68
CA SER A 23 2.94 -33.39 10.81
C SER A 23 1.96 -33.14 9.66
N VAL A 24 1.17 -34.14 9.24
CA VAL A 24 0.13 -34.00 8.21
C VAL A 24 -1.12 -33.30 8.74
N LEU A 25 -1.40 -33.39 10.05
CA LEU A 25 -2.50 -32.69 10.72
C LEU A 25 -2.20 -31.21 10.97
N VAL A 26 -0.93 -30.86 11.18
CA VAL A 26 -0.49 -29.47 11.32
C VAL A 26 -0.38 -28.86 9.92
N ARG A 27 -1.52 -28.48 9.35
CA ARG A 27 -1.52 -27.64 8.16
C ARG A 27 -0.92 -26.30 8.57
N PRO A 28 0.15 -25.81 7.92
CA PRO A 28 0.53 -24.42 8.11
C PRO A 28 -0.70 -23.61 7.75
N VAL A 29 -1.28 -22.93 8.74
CA VAL A 29 -2.20 -21.85 8.44
C VAL A 29 -1.34 -20.86 7.69
N ALA A 30 -1.50 -20.83 6.36
CA ALA A 30 -1.00 -19.71 5.59
C ALA A 30 -1.69 -18.52 6.23
N SER A 31 -0.93 -17.73 6.98
CA SER A 31 -1.39 -16.42 7.40
C SER A 31 -1.67 -15.71 6.08
N VAL A 32 -2.94 -15.64 5.72
CA VAL A 32 -3.41 -14.62 4.80
C VAL A 32 -3.13 -13.36 5.59
N ALA A 33 -1.94 -12.80 5.37
CA ALA A 33 -1.73 -11.39 5.62
C ALA A 33 -2.92 -10.75 4.91
N ASP A 34 -3.85 -10.20 5.69
CA ASP A 34 -4.89 -9.34 5.13
C ASP A 34 -4.17 -8.48 4.09
N PRO A 35 -4.63 -8.43 2.83
CA PRO A 35 -3.99 -7.57 1.86
C PRO A 35 -4.02 -6.19 2.49
N GLU A 36 -2.89 -5.75 3.06
CA GLU A 36 -2.78 -4.46 3.72
C GLU A 36 -3.31 -3.50 2.67
N VAL A 37 -4.45 -2.87 2.96
CA VAL A 37 -5.16 -2.08 1.98
C VAL A 37 -4.20 -0.99 1.58
N ASN A 38 -3.54 -1.20 0.44
CA ASN A 38 -2.61 -0.26 -0.11
C ASN A 38 -3.49 0.94 -0.49
N GLY A 39 -3.19 2.08 0.12
CA GLY A 39 -3.85 3.34 -0.11
C GLY A 39 -4.01 3.59 -1.60
N LEU A 40 -5.16 4.16 -1.94
CA LEU A 40 -5.60 4.24 -3.31
C LEU A 40 -5.10 5.54 -3.95
N LEU A 41 -4.87 5.51 -5.25
CA LEU A 41 -4.76 6.72 -6.06
C LEU A 41 -6.11 6.94 -6.73
N ILE A 42 -6.82 8.00 -6.36
CA ILE A 42 -8.18 8.26 -6.82
C ILE A 42 -8.21 9.50 -7.71
N ASP A 43 -8.80 9.34 -8.89
CA ASP A 43 -9.10 10.43 -9.82
C ASP A 43 -10.44 11.10 -9.47
N GLN A 44 -10.42 12.38 -9.14
CA GLN A 44 -11.60 13.25 -9.03
C GLN A 44 -11.50 14.45 -9.99
N THR A 45 -10.90 14.23 -11.17
CA THR A 45 -10.82 15.22 -12.25
C THR A 45 -11.96 15.05 -13.26
N ARG A 46 -12.35 16.16 -13.91
CA ARG A 46 -13.46 16.21 -14.89
C ARG A 46 -13.06 16.84 -16.22
N THR A 47 -12.07 17.73 -16.23
CA THR A 47 -11.62 18.37 -17.47
C THR A 47 -10.48 17.59 -18.12
N ARG A 48 -10.25 17.85 -19.42
CA ARG A 48 -9.15 17.22 -20.14
C ARG A 48 -7.79 17.52 -19.52
N ILE A 49 -7.56 18.78 -19.11
CA ILE A 49 -6.29 19.19 -18.52
C ILE A 49 -6.08 18.60 -17.11
N GLY A 50 -7.16 18.42 -16.34
CA GLY A 50 -7.13 17.70 -15.07
C GLY A 50 -6.77 16.22 -15.26
N GLN A 51 -7.44 15.54 -16.20
CA GLN A 51 -7.15 14.15 -16.53
C GLN A 51 -5.74 13.95 -17.09
N ASP A 52 -5.24 14.91 -17.88
CA ASP A 52 -3.85 14.90 -18.36
C ASP A 52 -2.87 14.96 -17.17
N LEU A 53 -3.11 15.84 -16.18
CA LEU A 53 -2.29 15.90 -14.97
C LEU A 53 -2.36 14.58 -14.19
N TYR A 54 -3.57 14.01 -14.00
CA TYR A 54 -3.74 12.73 -13.32
C TYR A 54 -2.93 11.63 -14.01
N ARG A 55 -3.00 11.53 -15.33
CA ARG A 55 -2.22 10.55 -16.13
C ARG A 55 -0.71 10.74 -15.95
N HIS A 56 -0.21 11.98 -16.06
CA HIS A 56 1.21 12.25 -15.84
C HIS A 56 1.63 11.94 -14.40
N PHE A 57 0.79 12.27 -13.42
CA PHE A 57 1.04 11.96 -12.02
C PHE A 57 1.16 10.45 -11.81
N CYS A 58 0.23 9.64 -12.32
CA CYS A 58 0.28 8.18 -12.23
C CYS A 58 1.59 7.62 -12.79
N THR A 59 1.97 8.07 -14.00
CA THR A 59 3.20 7.62 -14.67
C THR A 59 4.44 7.96 -13.85
N LEU A 60 4.50 9.15 -13.26
CA LEU A 60 5.65 9.60 -12.46
C LEU A 60 5.65 9.05 -11.02
N TRP A 61 4.48 8.69 -10.49
CA TRP A 61 4.33 8.17 -9.14
C TRP A 61 5.08 6.84 -8.98
N GLY A 62 4.93 5.93 -9.95
CA GLY A 62 5.55 4.62 -9.97
C GLY A 62 5.09 3.73 -8.80
N ASN A 63 5.84 2.65 -8.52
CA ASN A 63 5.71 1.92 -7.26
C ASN A 63 6.60 2.61 -6.22
N PRO A 64 6.06 3.40 -5.29
CA PRO A 64 6.89 3.99 -4.26
C PRO A 64 7.40 2.85 -3.35
N ASN A 65 8.69 2.87 -2.99
CA ASN A 65 9.22 2.05 -1.89
C ASN A 65 8.62 2.44 -0.51
N ILE A 66 7.55 3.24 -0.52
CA ILE A 66 6.82 3.69 0.65
C ILE A 66 5.54 2.86 0.66
N PRO A 67 5.27 2.07 1.72
CA PRO A 67 4.00 1.37 1.84
C PRO A 67 2.90 2.43 1.74
N ILE A 68 2.10 2.37 0.67
CA ILE A 68 1.01 3.30 0.47
C ILE A 68 -0.03 2.89 1.51
N ARG A 69 0.00 3.46 2.71
CA ARG A 69 -1.09 3.33 3.71
C ARG A 69 -2.09 4.48 3.61
N TYR A 70 -1.83 5.43 2.71
CA TYR A 70 -2.54 6.69 2.62
C TYR A 70 -3.25 6.81 1.27
N ASN A 71 -4.50 7.27 1.31
CA ASN A 71 -5.26 7.55 0.10
C ASN A 71 -4.81 8.89 -0.51
N ILE A 72 -4.48 8.88 -1.79
CA ILE A 72 -4.09 10.06 -2.56
C ILE A 72 -5.20 10.38 -3.54
N VAL A 73 -5.77 11.57 -3.43
CA VAL A 73 -6.89 12.01 -4.28
C VAL A 73 -6.46 13.21 -5.09
N ILE A 74 -6.59 13.14 -6.42
CA ILE A 74 -6.40 14.30 -7.30
C ILE A 74 -7.76 14.92 -7.56
N LYS A 75 -8.04 16.02 -6.86
CA LYS A 75 -9.32 16.71 -6.86
C LYS A 75 -9.29 17.94 -7.74
N GLU A 76 -10.27 18.05 -8.64
CA GLU A 76 -10.43 19.21 -9.52
C GLU A 76 -11.67 20.04 -9.18
N ILE A 77 -11.51 21.36 -9.23
CA ILE A 77 -12.61 22.32 -9.28
C ILE A 77 -12.50 23.07 -10.62
N PRO A 78 -13.35 22.75 -11.62
CA PRO A 78 -13.32 23.42 -12.91
C PRO A 78 -13.90 24.83 -12.82
N ASP A 79 -13.17 25.83 -13.32
CA ASP A 79 -13.60 27.22 -13.45
C ASP A 79 -13.41 27.72 -14.89
N ALA A 80 -14.50 28.17 -15.52
CA ALA A 80 -14.45 28.60 -16.91
C ALA A 80 -13.64 29.89 -17.16
N ARG A 81 -13.45 30.72 -16.13
CA ARG A 81 -12.72 31.99 -16.21
C ARG A 81 -11.24 31.82 -15.90
N TRP A 82 -10.92 31.01 -14.88
CA TRP A 82 -9.56 30.91 -14.35
C TRP A 82 -8.83 29.60 -14.73
N GLY A 83 -9.57 28.60 -15.23
CA GLY A 83 -9.07 27.27 -15.57
C GLY A 83 -9.44 26.23 -14.51
N SER A 84 -8.63 25.19 -14.41
CA SER A 84 -8.87 24.08 -13.47
C SER A 84 -8.03 24.24 -12.22
N PHE A 85 -8.68 24.44 -11.08
CA PHE A 85 -8.00 24.37 -9.78
C PHE A 85 -7.83 22.90 -9.39
N ILE A 86 -6.60 22.48 -9.12
CA ILE A 86 -6.29 21.09 -8.78
C ILE A 86 -5.64 21.05 -7.41
N ALA A 87 -6.11 20.14 -6.57
CA ALA A 87 -5.51 19.80 -5.29
C ALA A 87 -5.14 18.31 -5.29
N VAL A 88 -3.93 17.99 -4.86
CA VAL A 88 -3.54 16.61 -4.56
C VAL A 88 -3.61 16.45 -3.05
N GLU A 89 -4.56 15.65 -2.61
CA GLU A 89 -4.87 15.43 -1.21
C GLU A 89 -4.32 14.07 -0.76
N VAL A 90 -3.83 14.01 0.48
CA VAL A 90 -3.43 12.78 1.16
C VAL A 90 -4.31 12.65 2.40
N ASN A 91 -5.14 11.61 2.47
CA ASN A 91 -6.18 11.43 3.49
C ASN A 91 -7.05 12.69 3.71
N GLY A 92 -7.47 13.33 2.60
CA GLY A 92 -8.31 14.52 2.62
C GLY A 92 -7.60 15.83 3.00
N ARG A 93 -6.27 15.80 3.22
CA ARG A 93 -5.46 17.00 3.48
C ARG A 93 -4.66 17.39 2.25
N PRO A 94 -4.68 18.67 1.82
CA PRO A 94 -3.99 19.09 0.61
C PRO A 94 -2.46 19.07 0.79
N ALA A 95 -1.77 18.22 0.03
CA ALA A 95 -0.31 18.17 -0.01
C ALA A 95 0.28 19.06 -1.12
N TYR A 96 -0.49 19.28 -2.20
CA TYR A 96 -0.10 20.15 -3.32
C TYR A 96 -1.34 20.80 -3.93
N ARG A 97 -1.18 22.03 -4.45
CA ARG A 97 -2.25 22.76 -5.16
C ARG A 97 -1.66 23.51 -6.34
N THR A 98 -2.42 23.59 -7.43
CA THR A 98 -2.06 24.34 -8.63
C THR A 98 -3.29 24.80 -9.41
N THR A 99 -3.10 25.68 -10.39
CA THR A 99 -4.14 26.09 -11.34
C THR A 99 -3.65 25.84 -12.75
N LEU A 100 -4.42 25.10 -13.54
CA LEU A 100 -4.09 24.77 -14.92
C LEU A 100 -5.00 25.50 -15.90
N ARG A 101 -4.40 26.16 -16.89
CA ARG A 101 -5.14 26.82 -17.98
C ARG A 101 -5.16 25.90 -19.21
N PRO A 102 -6.30 25.73 -19.91
CA PRO A 102 -6.42 24.80 -21.02
C PRO A 102 -5.34 24.93 -22.11
N ARG A 103 -4.82 26.14 -22.33
CA ARG A 103 -3.85 26.44 -23.40
C ARG A 103 -2.39 26.30 -22.98
N SER A 104 -2.08 26.10 -21.69
CA SER A 104 -0.70 26.23 -21.21
C SER A 104 0.15 24.96 -21.31
N GLY A 105 -0.42 23.79 -21.64
CA GLY A 105 0.33 22.53 -21.66
C GLY A 105 0.95 22.14 -20.30
N GLY A 106 0.57 22.82 -19.21
CA GLY A 106 1.27 22.74 -17.92
C GLY A 106 0.95 21.49 -17.10
N ALA A 107 0.17 20.54 -17.62
CA ALA A 107 -0.25 19.35 -16.88
C ALA A 107 0.93 18.46 -16.48
N GLU A 108 1.86 18.21 -17.41
CA GLU A 108 3.06 17.40 -17.14
C GLU A 108 3.96 18.10 -16.11
N GLU A 109 4.19 19.40 -16.28
CA GLU A 109 5.05 20.18 -15.39
C GLU A 109 4.46 20.27 -13.97
N ALA A 110 3.15 20.48 -13.87
CA ALA A 110 2.46 20.43 -12.60
C ALA A 110 2.53 19.05 -11.94
N ALA A 111 2.45 17.96 -12.72
CA ALA A 111 2.66 16.62 -12.19
C ALA A 111 4.10 16.46 -11.67
N LYS A 112 5.12 16.87 -12.42
CA LYS A 112 6.54 16.86 -11.98
C LYS A 112 6.75 17.61 -10.67
N GLN A 113 6.06 18.73 -10.48
CA GLN A 113 6.10 19.50 -9.23
C GLN A 113 5.32 18.84 -8.09
N ALA A 114 4.20 18.18 -8.38
CA ALA A 114 3.37 17.53 -7.38
C ALA A 114 4.07 16.34 -6.73
N ILE A 115 4.78 15.51 -7.50
CA ILE A 115 5.44 14.28 -7.01
C ILE A 115 6.32 14.52 -5.77
N PRO A 116 7.34 15.41 -5.79
CA PRO A 116 8.21 15.61 -4.63
C PRO A 116 7.45 16.22 -3.44
N ARG A 117 6.43 17.05 -3.69
CA ARG A 117 5.60 17.64 -2.63
C ARG A 117 4.80 16.59 -1.89
N VAL A 118 4.12 15.71 -2.63
CA VAL A 118 3.33 14.61 -2.06
C VAL A 118 4.24 13.60 -1.36
N ARG A 119 5.39 13.24 -1.95
CA ARG A 119 6.37 12.33 -1.32
C ARG A 119 6.93 12.91 -0.01
N GLY A 120 7.28 14.18 -0.01
CA GLY A 120 7.74 14.87 1.21
C GLY A 120 6.66 14.90 2.29
N TYR A 121 5.40 15.15 1.89
CA TYR A 121 4.27 15.11 2.82
C TYR A 121 4.05 13.71 3.41
N LEU A 122 4.09 12.66 2.58
CA LEU A 122 3.99 11.28 3.06
C LEU A 122 5.12 10.92 4.02
N ARG A 123 6.36 11.33 3.72
CA ARG A 123 7.50 11.12 4.62
C ARG A 123 7.24 11.76 5.99
N TYR A 124 6.82 13.01 6.00
CA TYR A 124 6.46 13.72 7.24
C TYR A 124 5.37 12.98 8.04
N LEU A 125 4.33 12.46 7.36
CA LEU A 125 3.27 11.69 8.01
C LEU A 125 3.79 10.36 8.58
N ILE A 126 4.67 9.65 7.86
CA ILE A 126 5.25 8.39 8.33
C ILE A 126 6.15 8.63 9.54
N ASP A 127 6.99 9.67 9.50
CA ASP A 127 7.91 10.00 10.58
C ASP A 127 7.15 10.45 11.83
N THR A 128 6.01 11.14 11.66
CA THR A 128 5.17 11.62 12.78
C THR A 128 4.25 10.54 13.34
N ASN A 129 3.58 9.76 12.49
CA ASN A 129 2.62 8.73 12.93
C ASN A 129 3.31 7.41 13.31
N GLY A 130 4.52 7.13 12.80
CA GLY A 130 5.28 5.93 13.15
C GLY A 130 5.62 5.79 14.64
N GLY A 131 5.52 6.89 15.42
CA GLY A 131 5.62 6.86 16.89
C GLY A 131 4.33 6.49 17.60
N GLN A 132 3.15 6.77 17.03
CA GLN A 132 1.86 6.60 17.70
C GLN A 132 1.41 5.12 17.73
N ASP A 133 1.74 4.33 16.69
CA ASP A 133 1.34 2.91 16.61
C ASP A 133 2.14 2.00 17.56
N THR A 134 3.28 2.45 18.09
CA THR A 134 4.11 1.67 19.03
C THR A 134 3.93 2.05 20.50
N GLU A 135 3.42 3.25 20.79
CA GLU A 135 3.14 3.68 22.18
C GLU A 135 1.80 3.15 22.70
N ASP A 136 0.80 2.95 21.83
CA ASP A 136 -0.55 2.54 22.22
C ASP A 136 -0.69 1.02 22.49
N LEU A 137 0.35 0.23 22.21
CA LEU A 137 0.40 -1.19 22.60
C LEU A 137 0.96 -1.42 24.01
N LYS A 138 1.30 -0.34 24.74
CA LYS A 138 1.64 -0.44 26.15
C LYS A 138 0.36 -0.32 26.99
N GLY A 139 -0.54 -1.28 26.81
CA GLY A 139 -1.67 -1.47 27.71
C GLY A 139 -1.15 -1.56 29.13
N ASP A 140 -1.57 -0.62 29.97
CA ASP A 140 -1.39 -0.64 31.41
C ASP A 140 -2.30 -1.73 31.98
N GLY A 141 -1.85 -2.98 31.86
CA GLY A 141 -2.48 -4.10 32.55
C GLY A 141 -2.28 -3.97 34.06
N TYR A 142 -3.06 -3.12 34.70
CA TYR A 142 -3.35 -3.07 36.13
C TYR A 142 -4.76 -2.53 36.39
#